data_AF-A0A926ESG6-F1
#
_entry.id   AF-A0A926ESG6-F1
#
_cell.length_a   1.000
_cell.length_b   1.000
_cell.length_c   1.000
_cell.angle_alpha   90.00
_cell.angle_beta   90.00
_cell.angle_gamma   90.00
#
_symmetry.space_group_name_H-M   'P 1'
#
loop_
_entity.id
_entity.type
_entity.pdbx_description
1 polymer ?
#
loop_
_entity_poly.entity_id
_entity_poly.type
_entity_poly.pdbx_seq_one_letter_code
_entity_poly.pdbx_strand_id
1 'polypeptide(L)'
;MRLTYSHYFMRRGSFIGLGSQMETTPCFPHGVQGIFISEKARIGKDAVIFQQVTIGSNSLKNSAGYGAPVLGNNVYIGAGAKIIGRVTIGNNCRIGANAVVYQDMPDNSVAVCAPTRILQKENLDNTHVTVLGGIEYYYEDGRLHTAAK
;
A
#
# COMPACT_ATOMS: atom_id res chain seq x y z
N MET A 1 11.95 22.60 8.99
CA MET A 1 10.94 22.17 7.98
C MET A 1 10.96 20.65 7.73
N ARG A 2 12.10 20.01 7.46
CA ARG A 2 12.18 18.55 7.23
C ARG A 2 11.76 17.71 8.44
N LEU A 3 12.21 18.06 9.65
CA LEU A 3 11.83 17.35 10.89
C LEU A 3 10.33 17.44 11.19
N THR A 4 9.72 18.63 11.08
CA THR A 4 8.29 18.84 11.32
C THR A 4 7.43 18.13 10.30
N TYR A 5 7.84 18.15 9.03
CA TYR A 5 7.18 17.43 7.94
C TYR A 5 7.23 15.92 8.17
N SER A 6 8.42 15.35 8.40
CA SER A 6 8.56 13.91 8.65
C SER A 6 7.77 13.50 9.89
N HIS A 7 7.79 14.29 10.96
CA HIS A 7 7.01 14.01 12.17
C HIS A 7 5.50 14.01 11.91
N TYR A 8 4.99 14.94 11.09
CA TYR A 8 3.58 15.02 10.72
C TYR A 8 3.09 13.76 10.00
N PHE A 9 3.84 13.29 9.00
CA PHE A 9 3.46 12.11 8.21
C PHE A 9 3.68 10.81 8.99
N MET A 10 4.82 10.68 9.67
CA MET A 10 5.14 9.46 10.44
C MET A 10 4.13 9.20 11.57
N ARG A 11 3.65 10.24 12.28
CA ARG A 11 2.59 10.08 13.29
C ARG A 11 1.27 9.59 12.72
N ARG A 12 1.05 9.75 11.41
CA ARG A 12 -0.15 9.30 10.69
C ARG A 12 0.07 7.98 9.95
N GLY A 13 1.21 7.32 10.17
CA GLY A 13 1.59 6.11 9.47
C GLY A 13 1.81 6.32 7.98
N SER A 14 2.24 7.52 7.59
CA SER A 14 2.40 7.94 6.19
C SER A 14 3.83 8.43 5.94
N PHE A 15 4.21 8.49 4.68
CA PHE A 15 5.48 9.07 4.25
C PHE A 15 5.32 9.63 2.84
N ILE A 16 5.68 10.89 2.63
CA ILE A 16 5.81 11.45 1.29
C ILE A 16 7.23 11.99 1.20
N GLY A 17 8.01 11.51 0.24
CA GLY A 17 9.40 11.93 0.11
C GLY A 17 9.48 13.40 -0.30
N LEU A 18 10.30 14.20 0.39
CA LEU A 18 10.48 15.62 0.08
C LEU A 18 11.10 15.84 -1.31
N GLY A 19 11.83 14.84 -1.82
CA GLY A 19 12.38 14.84 -3.17
C GLY A 19 11.40 14.37 -4.25
N SER A 20 10.21 13.87 -3.87
CA SER A 20 9.22 13.42 -4.84
C SER A 20 8.75 14.61 -5.67
N GLN A 21 8.54 14.38 -6.96
CA GLN A 21 8.13 15.42 -7.90
C GLN A 21 6.66 15.21 -8.22
N MET A 22 5.85 16.24 -7.98
CA MET A 22 4.42 16.24 -8.27
C MET A 22 4.13 17.47 -9.13
N GLU A 23 3.59 17.27 -10.33
CA GLU A 23 3.25 18.41 -11.21
C GLU A 23 2.11 19.26 -10.64
N THR A 24 1.15 18.62 -9.96
CA THR A 24 0.12 19.27 -9.15
C THR A 24 -0.01 18.52 -7.82
N THR A 25 -0.60 19.16 -6.81
CA THR A 25 -0.94 18.45 -5.56
C THR A 25 -1.96 17.34 -5.89
N PRO A 26 -1.66 16.07 -5.58
CA PRO A 26 -2.63 15.00 -5.77
C PRO A 26 -3.87 15.21 -4.90
N CYS A 27 -5.01 14.72 -5.37
CA CYS A 27 -6.20 14.63 -4.54
C CYS A 27 -6.06 13.42 -3.61
N PHE A 28 -6.30 13.63 -2.31
CA PHE A 28 -6.28 12.59 -1.28
C PHE A 28 -7.67 12.46 -0.65
N PRO A 29 -8.63 11.74 -1.28
CA PRO A 29 -10.03 11.77 -0.87
C PRO A 29 -10.27 11.39 0.60
N HIS A 30 -9.45 10.49 1.16
CA HIS A 30 -9.56 10.01 2.54
C HIS A 30 -8.40 10.48 3.43
N GLY A 31 -7.74 11.57 3.02
CA GLY A 31 -6.53 12.05 3.68
C GLY A 31 -5.30 11.20 3.36
N VAL A 32 -4.22 11.45 4.09
CA VAL A 32 -2.88 10.90 3.77
C VAL A 32 -2.57 9.62 4.52
N GLN A 33 -3.43 9.14 5.41
CA GLN A 33 -3.15 8.02 6.31
C GLN A 33 -2.74 6.75 5.54
N GLY A 34 -1.59 6.19 5.91
CA GLY A 34 -1.06 5.00 5.27
C GLY A 34 -0.48 5.22 3.87
N ILE A 35 -0.48 6.43 3.33
CA ILE A 35 0.11 6.71 2.01
C ILE A 35 1.63 6.80 2.12
N PHE A 36 2.33 6.05 1.26
CA PHE A 36 3.78 6.05 1.13
C PHE A 36 4.16 6.46 -0.29
N ILE A 37 4.86 7.58 -0.47
CA ILE A 37 5.40 8.05 -1.76
C ILE A 37 6.91 8.20 -1.61
N SER A 38 7.67 7.48 -2.42
CA SER A 38 9.13 7.44 -2.33
C SER A 38 9.79 8.76 -2.77
N GLU A 39 10.99 9.03 -2.22
CA GLU A 39 11.78 10.25 -2.45
C GLU A 39 12.08 10.58 -3.91
N LYS A 40 12.03 9.60 -4.81
CA LYS A 40 12.35 9.80 -6.24
C LYS A 40 11.16 9.55 -7.16
N ALA A 41 9.97 9.33 -6.60
CA ALA A 41 8.76 9.17 -7.40
C ALA A 41 8.44 10.45 -8.17
N ARG A 42 7.91 10.27 -9.38
CA ARG A 42 7.38 11.36 -10.20
C ARG A 42 5.90 11.10 -10.46
N ILE A 43 5.07 12.11 -10.24
CA ILE A 43 3.62 12.03 -10.36
C ILE A 43 3.15 13.19 -11.22
N GLY A 44 2.47 12.89 -12.32
CA GLY A 44 1.86 13.87 -13.20
C GLY A 44 0.68 14.60 -12.57
N LYS A 45 -0.04 15.35 -13.39
CA LYS A 45 -1.18 16.18 -12.98
C LYS A 45 -2.37 15.33 -12.57
N ASP A 46 -3.20 15.89 -11.70
CA ASP A 46 -4.56 15.39 -11.42
C ASP A 46 -4.61 13.92 -10.93
N ALA A 47 -3.55 13.46 -10.27
CA ALA A 47 -3.54 12.14 -9.65
C ALA A 47 -4.52 12.09 -8.47
N VAL A 48 -5.26 10.98 -8.37
CA VAL A 48 -6.13 10.67 -7.22
C VAL A 48 -5.53 9.49 -6.47
N ILE A 49 -5.21 9.69 -5.20
CA ILE A 49 -4.51 8.70 -4.37
C ILE A 49 -5.31 8.42 -3.11
N PHE A 50 -5.82 7.20 -3.00
CA PHE A 50 -6.55 6.75 -1.80
C PHE A 50 -5.60 6.34 -0.66
N GLN A 51 -6.18 6.13 0.52
CA GLN A 51 -5.46 5.69 1.71
C GLN A 51 -4.69 4.38 1.48
N GLN A 52 -3.62 4.17 2.25
CA GLN A 52 -2.82 2.93 2.25
C GLN A 52 -2.11 2.58 0.93
N VAL A 53 -2.08 3.51 -0.03
CA VAL A 53 -1.32 3.37 -1.27
C VAL A 53 0.19 3.43 -1.00
N THR A 54 0.97 2.62 -1.70
CA THR A 54 2.43 2.71 -1.70
C THR A 54 2.96 2.91 -3.11
N ILE A 55 3.68 4.00 -3.34
CA ILE A 55 4.45 4.34 -4.54
C ILE A 55 5.93 4.21 -4.16
N GLY A 56 6.42 2.98 -4.15
CA GLY A 56 7.67 2.59 -3.50
C GLY A 56 8.82 2.35 -4.47
N SER A 57 9.95 3.01 -4.25
CA SER A 57 11.19 2.71 -4.97
C SER A 57 11.74 1.34 -4.59
N ASN A 58 12.34 0.64 -5.54
CA ASN A 58 13.20 -0.50 -5.29
C ASN A 58 14.66 -0.03 -5.19
N SER A 59 15.30 -0.26 -4.04
CA SER A 59 16.66 0.18 -3.74
C SER A 59 17.74 -0.88 -4.02
N LEU A 60 17.36 -2.09 -4.43
CA LEU A 60 18.28 -3.18 -4.73
C LEU A 60 18.91 -2.97 -6.11
N LYS A 61 20.18 -2.54 -6.13
CA LYS A 61 20.90 -2.17 -7.37
C LYS A 61 20.95 -3.27 -8.43
N ASN A 62 20.89 -4.53 -8.02
CA ASN A 62 20.91 -5.71 -8.89
C ASN A 62 19.51 -6.24 -9.25
N SER A 63 18.44 -5.57 -8.82
CA SER A 63 17.07 -5.96 -9.18
C SER A 63 16.66 -5.32 -10.51
N ALA A 64 15.94 -6.06 -11.34
CA ALA A 64 15.40 -5.58 -12.62
C ALA A 64 14.56 -4.30 -12.47
N GLY A 65 13.90 -4.13 -11.32
CA GLY A 65 13.09 -2.95 -11.01
C GLY A 65 13.81 -1.83 -10.27
N TYR A 66 15.15 -1.78 -10.23
CA TYR A 66 15.89 -0.73 -9.50
C TYR A 66 15.50 0.70 -9.94
N GLY A 67 14.96 1.48 -9.01
CA GLY A 67 14.52 2.85 -9.26
C GLY A 67 13.16 3.16 -8.62
N ALA A 68 12.59 4.28 -9.06
CA ALA A 68 11.36 4.83 -8.53
C ALA A 68 10.24 4.85 -9.59
N PRO A 69 8.97 4.78 -9.17
CA PRO A 69 7.85 4.90 -10.10
C PRO A 69 7.76 6.27 -10.78
N VAL A 70 7.27 6.27 -12.02
CA VAL A 70 6.88 7.46 -12.78
C VAL A 70 5.42 7.29 -13.20
N LEU A 71 4.56 8.21 -12.79
CA LEU A 71 3.14 8.20 -13.11
C LEU A 71 2.81 9.39 -14.02
N GLY A 72 2.07 9.13 -15.09
CA GLY A 72 1.52 10.15 -16.00
C GLY A 72 0.39 10.96 -15.37
N ASN A 73 -0.34 11.66 -16.22
CA ASN A 73 -1.45 12.52 -15.82
C ASN A 73 -2.74 11.73 -15.60
N ASN A 74 -3.61 12.25 -14.71
CA ASN A 74 -4.95 11.73 -14.46
C ASN A 74 -4.95 10.23 -14.09
N VAL A 75 -4.00 9.82 -13.25
CA VAL A 75 -3.91 8.44 -12.74
C VAL A 75 -4.77 8.31 -11.47
N TYR A 76 -5.67 7.32 -11.46
CA TYR A 76 -6.53 7.02 -10.33
C TYR A 76 -6.04 5.77 -9.59
N ILE A 77 -5.70 5.91 -8.31
CA ILE A 77 -5.06 4.85 -7.52
C ILE A 77 -5.94 4.46 -6.34
N GLY A 78 -6.56 3.29 -6.42
CA GLY A 78 -7.45 2.74 -5.40
C GLY A 78 -6.75 2.42 -4.09
N ALA A 79 -7.54 2.36 -3.02
CA ALA A 79 -7.03 2.16 -1.67
C ALA A 79 -6.17 0.90 -1.55
N GLY A 80 -5.07 0.99 -0.80
CA GLY A 80 -4.19 -0.15 -0.55
C GLY A 80 -3.32 -0.59 -1.74
N ALA A 81 -3.45 0.01 -2.93
CA ALA A 81 -2.65 -0.37 -4.09
C ALA A 81 -1.14 -0.17 -3.87
N LYS A 82 -0.32 -0.97 -4.55
CA LYS A 82 1.14 -0.96 -4.45
C LYS A 82 1.74 -0.80 -5.84
N ILE A 83 2.56 0.23 -6.03
CA ILE A 83 3.27 0.53 -7.28
C ILE A 83 4.76 0.51 -6.94
N ILE A 84 5.47 -0.53 -7.38
CA ILE A 84 6.77 -0.89 -6.81
C ILE A 84 7.86 -0.97 -7.88
N GLY A 85 8.98 -0.28 -7.63
CA GLY A 85 10.15 -0.26 -8.48
C GLY A 85 10.09 0.77 -9.59
N ARG A 86 11.06 0.70 -10.52
CA ARG A 86 11.07 1.48 -11.75
C ARG A 86 9.96 0.96 -12.66
N VAL A 87 8.80 1.57 -12.54
CA VAL A 87 7.63 1.34 -13.40
C VAL A 87 7.13 2.67 -13.94
N THR A 88 6.67 2.65 -15.18
CA THR A 88 6.05 3.78 -15.86
C THR A 88 4.57 3.53 -16.00
N ILE A 89 3.75 4.39 -15.41
CA ILE A 89 2.29 4.37 -15.56
C ILE A 89 1.91 5.47 -16.53
N GLY A 90 1.24 5.11 -17.62
CA GLY A 90 0.74 6.04 -18.61
C GLY A 90 -0.35 6.99 -18.10
N ASN A 91 -0.81 7.87 -18.99
CA ASN A 91 -1.90 8.80 -18.70
C ASN A 91 -3.25 8.09 -18.59
N ASN A 92 -4.17 8.66 -17.82
CA ASN A 92 -5.55 8.17 -17.68
C ASN A 92 -5.66 6.71 -17.20
N CYS A 93 -4.65 6.21 -16.47
CA CYS A 93 -4.64 4.85 -15.96
C CYS A 93 -5.46 4.73 -14.67
N ARG A 94 -6.01 3.54 -14.43
CA ARG A 94 -6.71 3.21 -13.18
C ARG A 94 -6.05 2.00 -12.53
N ILE A 95 -5.74 2.11 -11.26
CA ILE A 95 -5.17 1.03 -10.46
C ILE A 95 -6.21 0.67 -9.40
N GLY A 96 -6.71 -0.56 -9.47
CA GLY A 96 -7.72 -1.08 -8.56
C GLY A 96 -7.24 -1.17 -7.12
N ALA A 97 -8.18 -1.20 -6.18
CA ALA A 97 -7.86 -1.37 -4.76
C ALA A 97 -7.06 -2.66 -4.54
N ASN A 98 -6.02 -2.59 -3.70
CA ASN A 98 -5.07 -3.68 -3.40
C ASN A 98 -4.34 -4.28 -4.62
N ALA A 99 -4.43 -3.70 -5.82
CA ALA A 99 -3.64 -4.16 -6.95
C ALA A 99 -2.14 -3.90 -6.71
N VAL A 100 -1.30 -4.81 -7.18
CA VAL A 100 0.16 -4.67 -7.15
C VAL A 100 0.65 -4.51 -8.58
N VAL A 101 1.20 -3.33 -8.88
CA VAL A 101 1.74 -2.96 -10.18
C VAL A 101 3.26 -2.88 -10.06
N TYR A 102 3.94 -3.78 -10.77
CA TYR A 102 5.41 -3.86 -10.84
C TYR A 102 5.90 -3.94 -12.30
N GLN A 103 5.01 -3.61 -13.25
CA GLN A 103 5.27 -3.57 -14.69
C GLN A 103 4.70 -2.27 -15.25
N ASP A 104 5.25 -1.84 -16.39
CA ASP A 104 4.78 -0.63 -17.07
C ASP A 104 3.33 -0.78 -17.52
N MET A 105 2.57 0.31 -17.40
CA MET A 105 1.18 0.40 -17.86
C MET A 105 1.11 1.42 -19.01
N PRO A 106 0.57 1.06 -20.18
CA PRO A 106 0.32 2.02 -21.25
C PRO A 106 -0.83 2.96 -20.88
N ASP A 107 -0.95 4.08 -21.60
CA ASP A 107 -2.06 5.03 -21.45
C ASP A 107 -3.44 4.34 -21.53
N ASN A 108 -4.41 4.89 -20.79
CA ASN A 108 -5.81 4.44 -20.77
C ASN A 108 -6.00 2.97 -20.35
N SER A 109 -5.12 2.43 -19.50
CA SER A 109 -5.19 1.05 -19.03
C SER A 109 -5.71 0.93 -17.59
N VAL A 110 -6.17 -0.27 -17.25
CA VAL A 110 -6.67 -0.59 -15.90
C VAL A 110 -5.91 -1.80 -15.36
N ALA A 111 -5.30 -1.67 -14.20
CA ALA A 111 -4.72 -2.78 -13.45
C ALA A 111 -5.64 -3.15 -12.28
N VAL A 112 -5.98 -4.43 -12.13
CA VAL A 112 -6.86 -4.93 -11.05
C VAL A 112 -6.19 -6.09 -10.33
N CYS A 113 -6.64 -6.38 -9.11
CA CYS A 113 -6.24 -7.59 -8.40
C CYS A 113 -6.75 -8.85 -9.12
N ALA A 114 -6.06 -9.97 -8.92
CA ALA A 114 -6.53 -11.26 -9.40
C ALA A 114 -7.86 -11.63 -8.71
N PRO A 115 -8.74 -12.41 -9.37
CA PRO A 115 -9.97 -12.89 -8.77
C PRO A 115 -9.74 -13.61 -7.44
N THR A 116 -10.64 -13.42 -6.49
CA THR A 116 -10.61 -14.13 -5.22
C THR A 116 -10.79 -15.62 -5.44
N ARG A 117 -9.85 -16.43 -4.93
CA ARG A 117 -9.97 -17.89 -4.90
C ARG A 117 -10.60 -18.32 -3.57
N ILE A 118 -11.78 -18.92 -3.63
CA ILE A 118 -12.49 -19.46 -2.46
C ILE A 118 -12.17 -20.95 -2.32
N LEU A 119 -11.71 -21.37 -1.15
CA LEU A 119 -11.43 -22.78 -0.82
C LEU A 119 -12.36 -23.21 0.30
N GLN A 120 -13.27 -24.14 0.01
CA GLN A 120 -14.16 -24.71 1.02
C GLN A 120 -13.44 -25.82 1.81
N LYS A 121 -13.62 -25.82 3.12
CA LYS A 121 -13.10 -26.82 4.07
C LYS A 121 -14.24 -27.21 5.00
N GLU A 122 -14.33 -28.48 5.38
CA GLU A 122 -15.48 -29.01 6.12
C GLU A 122 -15.46 -28.60 7.60
N ASN A 123 -14.30 -28.66 8.27
CA ASN A 123 -14.19 -28.44 9.71
C ASN A 123 -13.02 -27.48 10.03
N LEU A 124 -13.25 -26.18 9.93
CA LEU A 124 -12.27 -25.16 10.36
C LEU A 124 -12.46 -24.84 11.84
N ASP A 125 -11.38 -24.92 12.62
CA ASP A 125 -11.30 -24.33 13.96
C ASP A 125 -10.40 -23.08 13.91
N ASN A 126 -10.99 -21.93 14.18
CA ASN A 126 -10.30 -20.63 14.18
C ASN A 126 -10.12 -20.08 15.61
N THR A 127 -10.27 -20.92 16.63
CA THR A 127 -10.04 -20.53 18.02
C THR A 127 -8.62 -20.01 18.17
N HIS A 128 -8.49 -18.75 18.61
CA HIS A 128 -7.19 -18.16 18.83
C HIS A 128 -6.60 -18.72 20.14
N VAL A 129 -5.46 -19.40 20.03
CA VAL A 129 -4.73 -19.95 21.18
C VAL A 129 -3.39 -19.23 21.32
N THR A 130 -3.01 -18.92 22.56
CA THR A 130 -1.72 -18.28 22.90
C THR A 130 -1.19 -18.80 24.22
N VAL A 131 0.13 -18.71 24.44
CA VAL A 131 0.79 -19.15 25.67
C VAL A 131 1.44 -17.96 26.35
N LEU A 132 1.06 -17.70 27.61
CA LEU A 132 1.60 -16.60 28.41
C LEU A 132 2.11 -17.16 29.73
N GLY A 133 3.41 -17.03 29.99
CA GLY A 133 4.03 -17.51 31.23
C GLY A 133 3.94 -19.03 31.43
N GLY A 134 3.88 -19.81 30.35
CA GLY A 134 3.75 -21.28 30.40
C GLY A 134 2.32 -21.80 30.62
N ILE A 135 1.32 -20.91 30.62
CA ILE A 135 -0.10 -21.27 30.68
C ILE A 135 -0.71 -21.04 29.29
N GLU A 136 -1.46 -22.03 28.81
CA GLU A 136 -2.19 -21.93 27.54
C GLU A 136 -3.54 -21.22 27.74
N TYR A 137 -3.87 -20.33 26.81
CA TYR A 137 -5.11 -19.59 26.79
C TYR A 137 -5.78 -19.75 25.43
N TYR A 138 -7.11 -19.85 25.43
CA TYR A 138 -7.92 -19.77 24.22
C TYR A 138 -8.86 -18.56 24.30
N TYR A 139 -9.12 -17.93 23.15
CA TYR A 139 -10.03 -16.79 23.05
C TYR A 139 -11.44 -17.25 22.69
N GLU A 140 -12.39 -16.98 23.58
CA GLU A 140 -13.81 -17.28 23.39
C GLU A 140 -14.65 -16.21 24.10
N ASP A 141 -15.80 -15.85 23.54
CA ASP A 141 -16.73 -14.87 24.13
C ASP A 141 -16.10 -13.53 24.53
N GLY A 142 -15.17 -13.05 23.71
CA GLY A 142 -14.54 -11.76 23.92
C GLY A 142 -13.40 -11.75 24.94
N ARG A 143 -12.99 -12.92 25.47
CA ARG A 143 -12.01 -13.02 26.58
C ARG A 143 -11.05 -14.20 26.39
N LEU A 144 -9.91 -14.11 27.07
CA LEU A 144 -8.99 -15.24 27.20
C LEU A 144 -9.43 -16.12 28.37
N HIS A 145 -9.54 -17.42 28.11
CA HIS A 145 -9.79 -18.46 29.09
C HIS A 145 -8.56 -19.31 29.23
N THR A 146 -8.23 -19.76 30.43
CA THR A 146 -7.17 -20.75 30.61
C THR A 146 -7.65 -22.10 30.09
N ALA A 147 -6.85 -22.76 29.25
CA ALA A 147 -7.05 -24.18 29.01
C ALA A 147 -6.87 -24.88 30.36
N ALA A 148 -7.94 -25.47 30.90
CA ALA A 148 -7.86 -26.20 32.16
C ALA A 148 -6.79 -27.29 32.02
N LYS A 149 -5.93 -27.42 33.04
CA LYS A 149 -4.89 -28.44 33.11
C LYS A 149 -5.48 -29.85 33.17
#